data_AF-A0A973HIG7-F1
#
_entry.id   AF-A0A973HIG7-F1
#
_cell.length_a   1.000
_cell.length_b   1.000
_cell.length_c   1.000
_cell.angle_alpha   90.00
_cell.angle_beta   90.00
_cell.angle_gamma   90.00
#
_symmetry.space_group_name_H-M   'P 1'
#
loop_
_entity.id
_entity.type
_entity.pdbx_description
1 polymer ?
#
loop_
_entity_poly.entity_id
_entity_poly.type
_entity_poly.pdbx_seq_one_letter_code
_entity_poly.pdbx_strand_id
1 'polypeptide(L)'
;MKIKTGMLSALVAHSLLVSVPAAALNIVLTNDDSWNTHNIKAMKVALVAKGHDVIMTAPCTGQSGKGGSFGFFKSVKVDETKAEQYEFCVGDINTAQAFDDYVEGTPVMSVLYGIDVAAQKKWGKAPDLVVSGPNEGNNLGYLNNNSGTLGATMIALSRGIPAIAVSANENSQSDTTQGPMIANVVVNIIDKLEASRTDNQPLLPAYMGLNINTPEDIDASLGYRFTDVGWNGGGIALMFVEDFSENEMIVGYFAQVLLAQGAAASMDQALIMATGMLRGKQGIGFDLSDVNDRNENAEGVAVKNGYITISTIDGSVQATRAKVALTQQRLSGL
;
A
#
# COMPACT_ATOMS: atom_id res chain seq x y z
N MET A 1 -36.51 67.15 -34.11
CA MET A 1 -35.82 66.53 -32.95
C MET A 1 -36.19 65.05 -32.92
N LYS A 2 -35.34 64.17 -33.45
CA LYS A 2 -35.54 62.70 -33.44
C LYS A 2 -34.26 62.07 -32.88
N ILE A 3 -34.40 61.43 -31.72
CA ILE A 3 -33.34 60.73 -31.01
C ILE A 3 -33.13 59.38 -31.72
N LYS A 4 -31.90 59.11 -32.18
CA LYS A 4 -31.47 57.77 -32.61
C LYS A 4 -30.68 57.13 -31.47
N THR A 5 -31.22 56.03 -30.97
CA THR A 5 -30.62 55.09 -30.02
C THR A 5 -29.41 54.42 -30.67
N GLY A 6 -28.23 54.56 -30.05
CA GLY A 6 -27.03 53.79 -30.36
C GLY A 6 -26.95 52.57 -29.44
N MET A 7 -26.84 51.39 -30.02
CA MET A 7 -26.71 50.11 -29.33
C MET A 7 -25.21 49.89 -29.02
N LEU A 8 -24.83 49.85 -27.74
CA LEU A 8 -23.48 49.49 -27.31
C LEU A 8 -23.43 47.97 -27.08
N SER A 9 -22.71 47.25 -27.94
CA SER A 9 -22.42 45.83 -27.74
C SER A 9 -21.21 45.69 -26.81
N ALA A 10 -21.42 45.13 -25.63
CA ALA A 10 -20.35 44.75 -24.71
C ALA A 10 -19.76 43.40 -25.14
N LEU A 11 -18.48 43.39 -25.54
CA LEU A 11 -17.71 42.15 -25.70
C LEU A 11 -17.35 41.62 -24.30
N VAL A 12 -17.96 40.51 -23.89
CA VAL A 12 -17.52 39.72 -22.73
C VAL A 12 -16.43 38.76 -23.19
N ALA A 13 -15.17 39.11 -22.93
CA ALA A 13 -14.04 38.21 -23.12
C ALA A 13 -14.13 37.08 -22.09
N HIS A 14 -14.54 35.89 -22.53
CA HIS A 14 -14.42 34.68 -21.74
C HIS A 14 -12.95 34.27 -21.71
N SER A 15 -12.26 34.59 -20.63
CA SER A 15 -10.96 34.02 -20.30
C SER A 15 -11.15 32.53 -20.03
N LEU A 16 -10.86 31.70 -21.05
CA LEU A 16 -10.68 30.26 -20.89
C LEU A 16 -9.47 30.05 -19.97
N LEU A 17 -9.74 29.65 -18.73
CA LEU A 17 -8.74 29.06 -17.85
C LEU A 17 -8.31 27.74 -18.49
N VAL A 18 -7.22 27.77 -19.25
CA VAL A 18 -6.54 26.54 -19.67
C VAL A 18 -5.92 25.96 -18.41
N SER A 19 -6.56 24.93 -17.85
CA SER A 19 -5.93 24.11 -16.81
C SER A 19 -4.67 23.50 -17.42
N VAL A 20 -3.50 23.95 -16.97
CA VAL A 20 -2.24 23.29 -17.30
C VAL A 20 -2.36 21.87 -16.76
N PRO A 21 -2.17 20.82 -17.58
CA PRO A 21 -2.18 19.46 -17.06
C PRO A 21 -1.07 19.35 -16.01
N ALA A 22 -1.41 18.78 -14.84
CA ALA A 22 -0.41 18.29 -13.91
C ALA A 22 0.59 17.41 -14.69
N ALA A 23 1.88 17.62 -14.50
CA ALA A 23 2.89 16.99 -15.33
C ALA A 23 2.83 15.47 -15.15
N ALA A 24 2.45 14.73 -16.20
CA ALA A 24 2.31 13.28 -16.17
C ALA A 24 3.52 12.59 -15.54
N LEU A 25 3.31 11.98 -14.37
CA LEU A 25 4.33 11.21 -13.66
C LEU A 25 4.60 9.86 -14.34
N ASN A 26 5.85 9.42 -14.29
CA ASN A 26 6.25 8.04 -14.53
C ASN A 26 6.13 7.27 -13.21
N ILE A 27 5.18 6.33 -13.12
CA ILE A 27 4.84 5.64 -11.87
C ILE A 27 5.15 4.15 -11.99
N VAL A 28 5.92 3.62 -11.04
CA VAL A 28 6.00 2.16 -10.81
C VAL A 28 4.97 1.80 -9.75
N LEU A 29 4.02 0.94 -10.12
CA LEU A 29 2.98 0.40 -9.26
C LEU A 29 3.32 -1.03 -8.85
N THR A 30 3.23 -1.33 -7.57
CA THR A 30 3.48 -2.67 -7.00
C THR A 30 2.48 -2.97 -5.87
N ASN A 31 2.50 -4.15 -5.28
CA ASN A 31 1.80 -4.51 -4.04
C ASN A 31 2.43 -5.76 -3.41
N ASP A 32 1.79 -6.30 -2.38
CA ASP A 32 2.11 -7.60 -1.78
C ASP A 32 1.00 -8.65 -1.86
N ASP A 33 -0.17 -8.34 -2.41
CA ASP A 33 -1.26 -9.31 -2.55
C ASP A 33 -1.21 -10.15 -3.83
N SER A 34 -0.66 -9.59 -4.92
CA SER A 34 -0.44 -10.18 -6.26
C SER A 34 -0.77 -9.15 -7.36
N TRP A 35 -0.10 -9.26 -8.50
CA TRP A 35 -0.39 -8.50 -9.74
C TRP A 35 -1.82 -8.71 -10.27
N ASN A 36 -2.49 -9.80 -9.86
CA ASN A 36 -3.77 -10.22 -10.43
C ASN A 36 -4.98 -9.78 -9.60
N THR A 37 -4.76 -9.13 -8.46
CA THR A 37 -5.83 -8.66 -7.57
C THR A 37 -6.68 -7.58 -8.23
N HIS A 38 -7.94 -7.47 -7.83
CA HIS A 38 -8.84 -6.44 -8.35
C HIS A 38 -8.35 -5.04 -7.97
N ASN A 39 -7.84 -4.87 -6.75
CA ASN A 39 -7.42 -3.58 -6.21
C ASN A 39 -6.25 -2.97 -6.98
N ILE A 40 -5.16 -3.72 -7.26
CA ILE A 40 -4.02 -3.17 -8.00
C ILE A 40 -4.38 -2.84 -9.46
N LYS A 41 -5.28 -3.62 -10.08
CA LYS A 41 -5.79 -3.32 -11.42
C LYS A 41 -6.61 -2.04 -11.44
N ALA A 42 -7.50 -1.86 -10.46
CA ALA A 42 -8.27 -0.63 -10.31
C ALA A 42 -7.35 0.59 -10.08
N MET A 43 -6.30 0.44 -9.26
CA MET A 43 -5.28 1.47 -9.05
C MET A 43 -4.57 1.84 -10.35
N LYS A 44 -4.11 0.86 -11.12
CA LYS A 44 -3.49 1.10 -12.44
C LYS A 44 -4.42 1.87 -13.37
N VAL A 45 -5.68 1.44 -13.47
CA VAL A 45 -6.68 2.10 -14.32
C VAL A 45 -6.88 3.57 -13.92
N ALA A 46 -7.02 3.85 -12.62
CA ALA A 46 -7.21 5.21 -12.13
C ALA A 46 -5.99 6.11 -12.40
N LEU A 47 -4.78 5.62 -12.14
CA LEU A 47 -3.54 6.37 -12.40
C LEU A 47 -3.36 6.68 -13.90
N VAL A 48 -3.62 5.70 -14.77
CA VAL A 48 -3.58 5.90 -16.23
C VAL A 48 -4.67 6.87 -16.69
N ALA A 49 -5.87 6.80 -16.13
CA ALA A 49 -6.98 7.72 -16.47
C ALA A 49 -6.66 9.17 -16.10
N LYS A 50 -5.76 9.40 -15.14
CA LYS A 50 -5.23 10.72 -14.77
C LYS A 50 -4.09 11.20 -15.67
N GLY A 51 -3.69 10.41 -16.66
CA GLY A 51 -2.66 10.75 -17.64
C GLY A 51 -1.24 10.36 -17.20
N HIS A 52 -1.07 9.65 -16.09
CA HIS A 52 0.23 9.13 -15.69
C HIS A 52 0.66 7.96 -16.58
N ASP A 53 1.97 7.79 -16.74
CA ASP A 53 2.54 6.63 -17.43
C ASP A 53 2.94 5.57 -16.40
N VAL A 54 2.28 4.42 -16.43
CA VAL A 54 2.32 3.43 -15.33
C VAL A 54 2.92 2.12 -15.79
N ILE A 55 3.92 1.64 -15.04
CA ILE A 55 4.42 0.26 -15.10
C ILE A 55 3.92 -0.47 -13.85
N MET A 56 3.29 -1.63 -14.01
CA MET A 56 2.90 -2.49 -12.88
C MET A 56 3.85 -3.67 -12.76
N THR A 57 4.58 -3.76 -11.65
CA THR A 57 5.47 -4.88 -11.32
C THR A 57 5.14 -5.39 -9.92
N ALA A 58 4.54 -6.57 -9.84
CA ALA A 58 4.00 -7.09 -8.58
C ALA A 58 4.26 -8.60 -8.45
N PRO A 59 4.19 -9.14 -7.22
CA PRO A 59 4.32 -10.57 -6.98
C PRO A 59 3.32 -11.39 -7.79
N CYS A 60 3.70 -12.59 -8.20
CA CYS A 60 2.78 -13.51 -8.85
C CYS A 60 1.69 -14.03 -7.93
N THR A 61 2.06 -14.31 -6.69
CA THR A 61 1.20 -14.81 -5.61
C THR A 61 1.29 -13.87 -4.41
N GLY A 62 0.36 -13.98 -3.46
CA GLY A 62 0.37 -13.15 -2.25
C GLY A 62 1.62 -13.39 -1.40
N GLN A 63 2.21 -12.31 -0.90
CA GLN A 63 3.47 -12.24 -0.15
C GLN A 63 3.32 -11.36 1.11
N SER A 64 2.14 -11.36 1.72
CA SER A 64 1.88 -10.69 3.00
C SER A 64 2.87 -11.13 4.10
N GLY A 65 3.25 -10.19 4.98
CA GLY A 65 4.14 -10.45 6.12
C GLY A 65 5.62 -10.65 5.76
N LYS A 66 6.03 -10.40 4.52
CA LYS A 66 7.43 -10.55 4.08
C LYS A 66 8.32 -9.35 4.37
N GLY A 67 7.76 -8.23 4.83
CA GLY A 67 8.51 -7.02 5.13
C GLY A 67 9.46 -6.63 3.99
N GLY A 68 10.70 -6.29 4.36
CA GLY A 68 11.79 -6.02 3.43
C GLY A 68 12.55 -7.25 2.91
N SER A 69 11.98 -8.45 2.94
CA SER A 69 12.68 -9.69 2.58
C SER A 69 13.04 -9.78 1.10
N PHE A 70 14.24 -10.28 0.80
CA PHE A 70 14.66 -10.69 -0.54
C PHE A 70 15.82 -11.69 -0.45
N GLY A 71 16.05 -12.45 -1.53
CA GLY A 71 17.11 -13.44 -1.66
C GLY A 71 18.29 -12.92 -2.47
N PHE A 72 19.49 -12.93 -1.88
CA PHE A 72 20.71 -12.60 -2.60
C PHE A 72 21.14 -13.75 -3.51
N PHE A 73 21.58 -13.41 -4.72
CA PHE A 73 22.15 -14.35 -5.72
C PHE A 73 21.25 -15.53 -6.09
N LYS A 74 19.96 -15.47 -5.76
CA LYS A 74 18.95 -16.42 -6.22
C LYS A 74 18.27 -15.87 -7.47
N SER A 75 18.09 -16.73 -8.47
CA SER A 75 17.33 -16.38 -9.66
C SER A 75 15.86 -16.19 -9.29
N VAL A 76 15.20 -15.22 -9.90
CA VAL A 76 13.76 -14.98 -9.72
C VAL A 76 13.14 -14.93 -11.11
N LYS A 77 12.07 -15.69 -11.32
CA LYS A 77 11.33 -15.68 -12.58
C LYS A 77 10.54 -14.38 -12.72
N VAL A 78 10.41 -13.90 -13.95
CA VAL A 78 9.51 -12.81 -14.31
C VAL A 78 8.62 -13.26 -15.44
N ASP A 79 7.30 -13.18 -15.26
CA ASP A 79 6.34 -13.35 -16.33
C ASP A 79 6.23 -12.04 -17.13
N GLU A 80 6.66 -12.09 -18.38
CA GLU A 80 6.61 -10.97 -19.32
C GLU A 80 5.50 -11.13 -20.37
N THR A 81 4.55 -12.07 -20.20
CA THR A 81 3.47 -12.32 -21.16
C THR A 81 2.58 -11.10 -21.41
N LYS A 82 2.54 -10.16 -20.46
CA LYS A 82 1.82 -8.87 -20.57
C LYS A 82 2.75 -7.65 -20.64
N ALA A 83 4.01 -7.83 -21.05
CA ALA A 83 4.98 -6.75 -21.13
C ALA A 83 4.55 -5.59 -22.05
N GLU A 84 3.77 -5.86 -23.11
CA GLU A 84 3.20 -4.82 -24.00
C GLU A 84 2.21 -3.90 -23.27
N GLN A 85 1.58 -4.40 -22.22
CA GLN A 85 0.67 -3.63 -21.34
C GLN A 85 1.43 -3.02 -20.14
N TYR A 86 2.76 -3.20 -20.08
CA TYR A 86 3.61 -2.85 -18.94
C TYR A 86 3.13 -3.50 -17.63
N GLU A 87 2.75 -4.78 -17.69
CA GLU A 87 2.41 -5.61 -16.53
C GLU A 87 3.39 -6.76 -16.41
N PHE A 88 4.01 -6.89 -15.24
CA PHE A 88 5.02 -7.90 -14.96
C PHE A 88 4.71 -8.59 -13.64
N CYS A 89 4.74 -9.92 -13.69
CA CYS A 89 4.61 -10.79 -12.53
C CYS A 89 6.02 -11.18 -12.09
N VAL A 90 6.39 -11.00 -10.83
CA VAL A 90 7.70 -11.42 -10.33
C VAL A 90 7.52 -12.56 -9.32
N GLY A 91 8.28 -13.64 -9.49
CA GLY A 91 8.15 -14.88 -8.73
C GLY A 91 7.53 -16.03 -9.52
N ASP A 92 7.30 -17.16 -8.85
CA ASP A 92 6.64 -18.33 -9.45
C ASP A 92 5.12 -18.27 -9.26
N ILE A 93 4.39 -18.82 -10.23
CA ILE A 93 2.93 -19.01 -10.19
C ILE A 93 2.54 -20.34 -9.52
N ASN A 94 3.51 -21.24 -9.31
CA ASN A 94 3.27 -22.55 -8.74
C ASN A 94 3.07 -22.47 -7.21
N THR A 95 1.81 -22.48 -6.79
CA THR A 95 1.40 -22.50 -5.39
C THR A 95 1.63 -23.86 -4.69
N ALA A 96 2.05 -24.90 -5.41
CA ALA A 96 2.31 -26.23 -4.88
C ALA A 96 3.76 -26.44 -4.36
N GLN A 97 4.59 -25.38 -4.35
CA GLN A 97 5.94 -25.50 -3.82
C GLN A 97 5.95 -25.75 -2.30
N ALA A 98 6.87 -26.61 -1.87
CA ALA A 98 7.13 -26.87 -0.45
C ALA A 98 7.60 -25.58 0.25
N PHE A 99 7.54 -25.57 1.57
CA PHE A 99 7.77 -24.43 2.47
C PHE A 99 9.15 -23.73 2.34
N ASP A 100 10.00 -24.15 1.42
CA ASP A 100 11.39 -23.73 1.30
C ASP A 100 11.62 -22.57 0.30
N ASP A 101 10.62 -22.18 -0.52
CA ASP A 101 10.76 -21.11 -1.55
C ASP A 101 9.85 -19.89 -1.32
N TYR A 102 9.46 -19.64 -0.07
CA TYR A 102 8.63 -18.52 0.37
C TYR A 102 9.31 -17.12 0.32
N VAL A 103 10.36 -16.93 -0.48
CA VAL A 103 11.08 -15.65 -0.67
C VAL A 103 11.24 -15.30 -2.17
N GLU A 104 10.69 -16.09 -3.08
CA GLU A 104 10.72 -15.73 -4.50
C GLU A 104 9.62 -14.71 -4.84
N GLY A 105 10.01 -13.63 -5.52
CA GLY A 105 9.05 -12.64 -6.02
C GLY A 105 8.48 -11.69 -4.97
N THR A 106 9.19 -11.45 -3.86
CA THR A 106 8.73 -10.51 -2.82
C THR A 106 8.38 -9.12 -3.37
N PRO A 107 7.61 -8.31 -2.63
CA PRO A 107 7.28 -6.94 -3.05
C PRO A 107 8.52 -6.09 -3.32
N VAL A 108 9.56 -6.25 -2.49
CA VAL A 108 10.87 -5.62 -2.70
C VAL A 108 11.48 -6.05 -4.02
N MET A 109 11.53 -7.35 -4.34
CA MET A 109 12.04 -7.80 -5.64
C MET A 109 11.21 -7.26 -6.82
N SER A 110 9.88 -7.23 -6.65
CA SER A 110 8.93 -6.77 -7.67
C SER A 110 9.12 -5.30 -8.01
N VAL A 111 9.21 -4.43 -6.99
CA VAL A 111 9.44 -2.99 -7.21
C VAL A 111 10.84 -2.73 -7.76
N LEU A 112 11.84 -3.50 -7.34
CA LEU A 112 13.21 -3.40 -7.87
C LEU A 112 13.28 -3.76 -9.35
N TYR A 113 12.58 -4.80 -9.80
CA TYR A 113 12.46 -5.10 -11.23
C TYR A 113 11.80 -3.93 -11.98
N GLY A 114 10.75 -3.33 -11.40
CA GLY A 114 10.10 -2.14 -11.93
C GLY A 114 11.04 -0.96 -12.11
N ILE A 115 11.86 -0.66 -11.10
CA ILE A 115 12.79 0.47 -11.08
C ILE A 115 14.03 0.22 -11.96
N ASP A 116 14.64 -0.97 -11.85
CA ASP A 116 15.97 -1.25 -12.43
C ASP A 116 15.91 -1.80 -13.86
N VAL A 117 14.80 -2.45 -14.24
CA VAL A 117 14.66 -3.10 -15.54
C VAL A 117 13.58 -2.44 -16.37
N ALA A 118 12.33 -2.45 -15.89
CA ALA A 118 11.20 -2.01 -16.68
C ALA A 118 11.23 -0.49 -16.93
N ALA A 119 11.48 0.32 -15.90
CA ALA A 119 11.60 1.77 -16.01
C ALA A 119 12.78 2.18 -16.90
N GLN A 120 13.94 1.52 -16.77
CA GLN A 120 15.09 1.80 -17.66
C GLN A 120 14.77 1.48 -19.12
N LYS A 121 14.10 0.35 -19.38
CA LYS A 121 13.70 -0.04 -20.75
C LYS A 121 12.68 0.91 -21.37
N LYS A 122 11.71 1.40 -20.58
CA LYS A 122 10.61 2.23 -21.07
C LYS A 122 10.95 3.73 -21.09
N TRP A 123 11.56 4.24 -20.04
CA TRP A 123 11.79 5.67 -19.83
C TRP A 123 13.26 6.08 -19.91
N GLY A 124 14.21 5.14 -19.84
CA GLY A 124 15.65 5.44 -19.78
C GLY A 124 16.07 6.16 -18.49
N LYS A 125 15.21 6.16 -17.47
CA LYS A 125 15.43 6.80 -16.16
C LYS A 125 14.60 6.11 -15.07
N ALA A 126 14.90 6.43 -13.81
CA ALA A 126 14.09 6.02 -12.66
C ALA A 126 12.67 6.63 -12.71
N PRO A 127 11.66 5.99 -12.08
CA PRO A 127 10.33 6.58 -11.95
C PRO A 127 10.35 7.89 -11.15
N ASP A 128 9.33 8.72 -11.38
CA ASP A 128 9.11 9.94 -10.61
C ASP A 128 8.40 9.64 -9.27
N LEU A 129 7.68 8.50 -9.19
CA LEU A 129 6.95 8.04 -8.01
C LEU A 129 6.83 6.50 -8.00
N VAL A 130 6.90 5.90 -6.81
CA VAL A 130 6.45 4.52 -6.56
C VAL A 130 5.12 4.53 -5.80
N VAL A 131 4.17 3.72 -6.23
CA VAL A 131 2.94 3.43 -5.47
C VAL A 131 2.94 1.95 -5.11
N SER A 132 2.84 1.63 -3.82
CA SER A 132 2.82 0.28 -3.29
C SER A 132 1.45 0.01 -2.65
N GLY A 133 0.74 -0.99 -3.17
CA GLY A 133 -0.62 -1.36 -2.81
C GLY A 133 -1.64 -1.12 -3.94
N PRO A 134 -2.95 -1.16 -3.64
CA PRO A 134 -3.51 -1.32 -2.29
C PRO A 134 -3.23 -2.70 -1.70
N ASN A 135 -2.86 -2.74 -0.43
CA ASN A 135 -2.86 -3.95 0.39
C ASN A 135 -4.26 -4.23 0.97
N GLU A 136 -4.67 -5.50 1.01
CA GLU A 136 -5.82 -5.94 1.78
C GLU A 136 -5.44 -6.11 3.26
N GLY A 137 -6.07 -5.30 4.12
CA GLY A 137 -5.70 -5.16 5.52
C GLY A 137 -4.84 -3.90 5.74
N ASN A 138 -5.19 -3.11 6.76
CA ASN A 138 -4.49 -1.86 7.02
C ASN A 138 -3.10 -2.11 7.60
N ASN A 139 -2.11 -1.31 7.19
CA ASN A 139 -0.77 -1.33 7.77
C ASN A 139 -0.67 -0.22 8.83
N LEU A 140 -0.76 -0.66 10.09
CA LEU A 140 -0.89 0.20 11.25
C LEU A 140 0.18 -0.10 12.30
N GLY A 141 0.68 0.97 12.91
CA GLY A 141 1.54 0.99 14.07
C GLY A 141 2.80 0.15 13.93
N TYR A 142 3.10 -0.64 14.96
CA TYR A 142 4.32 -1.45 15.01
C TYR A 142 4.37 -2.56 13.94
N LEU A 143 3.22 -2.94 13.36
CA LEU A 143 3.14 -3.96 12.31
C LEU A 143 3.70 -3.47 10.97
N ASN A 144 3.82 -2.16 10.77
CA ASN A 144 4.35 -1.56 9.54
C ASN A 144 5.71 -2.14 9.13
N ASN A 145 6.56 -2.49 10.09
CA ASN A 145 7.88 -3.07 9.83
C ASN A 145 7.83 -4.44 9.13
N ASN A 146 6.73 -5.17 9.25
CA ASN A 146 6.55 -6.50 8.69
C ASN A 146 5.73 -6.49 7.38
N SER A 147 5.20 -5.32 6.98
CA SER A 147 4.40 -5.17 5.77
C SER A 147 5.26 -5.24 4.51
N GLY A 148 4.84 -6.06 3.54
CA GLY A 148 5.46 -6.12 2.23
C GLY A 148 5.22 -4.84 1.43
N THR A 149 4.02 -4.27 1.54
CA THR A 149 3.65 -2.97 0.99
C THR A 149 4.63 -1.88 1.42
N LEU A 150 4.90 -1.78 2.74
CA LEU A 150 5.84 -0.83 3.31
C LEU A 150 7.29 -1.20 2.96
N GLY A 151 7.64 -2.49 2.89
CA GLY A 151 8.96 -2.95 2.44
C GLY A 151 9.31 -2.44 1.03
N ALA A 152 8.38 -2.56 0.08
CA ALA A 152 8.54 -2.03 -1.27
C ALA A 152 8.64 -0.49 -1.29
N THR A 153 7.86 0.20 -0.45
CA THR A 153 7.95 1.65 -0.27
C THR A 153 9.32 2.06 0.27
N MET A 154 9.82 1.40 1.32
CA MET A 154 11.11 1.70 1.95
C MET A 154 12.30 1.51 1.02
N ILE A 155 12.30 0.47 0.18
CA ILE A 155 13.41 0.27 -0.78
C ILE A 155 13.42 1.36 -1.86
N ALA A 156 12.25 1.84 -2.30
CA ALA A 156 12.16 2.97 -3.22
C ALA A 156 12.66 4.27 -2.58
N LEU A 157 12.22 4.56 -1.34
CA LEU A 157 12.68 5.72 -0.58
C LEU A 157 14.20 5.70 -0.39
N SER A 158 14.80 4.54 -0.11
CA SER A 158 16.26 4.39 0.06
C SER A 158 17.06 4.78 -1.19
N ARG A 159 16.40 4.77 -2.36
CA ARG A 159 16.96 5.17 -3.65
C ARG A 159 16.65 6.63 -4.02
N GLY A 160 16.08 7.39 -3.08
CA GLY A 160 15.69 8.78 -3.29
C GLY A 160 14.44 8.96 -4.16
N ILE A 161 13.69 7.88 -4.42
CA ILE A 161 12.45 7.92 -5.20
C ILE A 161 11.29 8.13 -4.22
N PRO A 162 10.48 9.21 -4.36
CA PRO A 162 9.26 9.37 -3.58
C PRO A 162 8.35 8.14 -3.68
N ALA A 163 7.71 7.76 -2.57
CA ALA A 163 6.86 6.58 -2.55
C ALA A 163 5.63 6.72 -1.65
N ILE A 164 4.53 6.11 -2.07
CA ILE A 164 3.27 6.05 -1.34
C ILE A 164 2.92 4.58 -1.10
N ALA A 165 2.81 4.18 0.17
CA ALA A 165 2.12 2.96 0.57
C ALA A 165 0.63 3.24 0.73
N VAL A 166 -0.22 2.35 0.23
CA VAL A 166 -1.67 2.39 0.45
C VAL A 166 -2.18 1.02 0.89
N SER A 167 -2.99 1.04 1.93
CA SER A 167 -3.61 -0.15 2.51
C SER A 167 -5.09 0.13 2.77
N ALA A 168 -5.92 -0.91 2.71
CA ALA A 168 -7.37 -0.82 2.86
C ALA A 168 -7.90 -1.82 3.88
N ASN A 169 -9.19 -1.75 4.18
CA ASN A 169 -9.82 -2.69 5.10
C ASN A 169 -9.66 -4.16 4.66
N GLU A 170 -9.73 -5.04 5.65
CA GLU A 170 -9.87 -6.48 5.46
C GLU A 170 -11.10 -6.76 4.57
N ASN A 171 -10.98 -7.69 3.62
CA ASN A 171 -12.01 -8.04 2.62
C ASN A 171 -12.20 -7.07 1.45
N SER A 172 -11.37 -6.03 1.33
CA SER A 172 -11.44 -5.10 0.19
C SER A 172 -11.24 -5.77 -1.18
N GLN A 173 -10.66 -6.97 -1.26
CA GLN A 173 -10.58 -7.71 -2.52
C GLN A 173 -11.87 -8.46 -2.88
N SER A 174 -12.67 -8.81 -1.87
CA SER A 174 -13.94 -9.52 -2.09
C SER A 174 -15.04 -8.59 -2.61
N ASP A 175 -14.97 -7.31 -2.25
CA ASP A 175 -15.86 -6.26 -2.75
C ASP A 175 -15.20 -5.47 -3.88
N THR A 176 -15.60 -5.78 -5.12
CA THR A 176 -15.06 -5.11 -6.32
C THR A 176 -15.37 -3.61 -6.40
N THR A 177 -16.23 -3.06 -5.55
CA THR A 177 -16.48 -1.61 -5.51
C THR A 177 -15.38 -0.84 -4.76
N GLN A 178 -14.66 -1.51 -3.84
CA GLN A 178 -13.65 -0.90 -2.99
C GLN A 178 -12.40 -0.47 -3.77
N GLY A 179 -11.91 -1.32 -4.69
CA GLY A 179 -10.70 -1.05 -5.49
C GLY A 179 -10.68 0.35 -6.14
N PRO A 180 -11.71 0.73 -6.91
CA PRO A 180 -11.86 2.09 -7.46
C PRO A 180 -11.91 3.20 -6.40
N MET A 181 -12.58 2.99 -5.27
CA MET A 181 -12.65 3.99 -4.19
C MET A 181 -11.27 4.25 -3.57
N ILE A 182 -10.52 3.18 -3.27
CA ILE A 182 -9.15 3.27 -2.76
C ILE A 182 -8.24 3.96 -3.78
N ALA A 183 -8.38 3.62 -5.06
CA ALA A 183 -7.62 4.27 -6.13
C ALA A 183 -7.88 5.78 -6.22
N ASN A 184 -9.15 6.20 -6.06
CA ASN A 184 -9.52 7.61 -6.03
C ASN A 184 -8.89 8.35 -4.83
N VAL A 185 -8.78 7.70 -3.66
CA VAL A 185 -8.09 8.28 -2.50
C VAL A 185 -6.64 8.63 -2.84
N VAL A 186 -5.90 7.70 -3.45
CA VAL A 186 -4.49 7.88 -3.83
C VAL A 186 -4.34 8.93 -4.93
N VAL A 187 -5.18 8.88 -5.97
CA VAL A 187 -5.21 9.87 -7.05
C VAL A 187 -5.44 11.28 -6.50
N ASN A 188 -6.40 11.46 -5.59
CA ASN A 188 -6.68 12.77 -4.99
C ASN A 188 -5.47 13.32 -4.22
N ILE A 189 -4.71 12.44 -3.53
CA ILE A 189 -3.50 12.83 -2.82
C ILE A 189 -2.39 13.22 -3.80
N ILE A 190 -2.18 12.44 -4.87
CA ILE A 190 -1.21 12.77 -5.93
C ILE A 190 -1.56 14.11 -6.57
N ASP A 191 -2.82 14.34 -6.94
CA ASP A 191 -3.29 15.61 -7.50
C ASP A 191 -2.98 16.81 -6.57
N LYS A 192 -3.20 16.64 -5.27
CA LYS A 192 -2.89 17.70 -4.29
C LYS A 192 -1.40 17.96 -4.15
N LEU A 193 -0.59 16.90 -4.13
CA LEU A 193 0.87 17.02 -4.09
C LEU A 193 1.38 17.73 -5.35
N GLU A 194 0.91 17.33 -6.53
CA GLU A 194 1.29 17.95 -7.80
C GLU A 194 0.86 19.42 -7.89
N ALA A 195 -0.34 19.76 -7.43
CA ALA A 195 -0.82 21.15 -7.41
C ALA A 195 -0.01 22.06 -6.46
N SER A 196 0.61 21.48 -5.43
CA SER A 196 1.48 22.20 -4.48
C SER A 196 2.96 22.15 -4.85
N ARG A 197 3.33 21.39 -5.88
CA ARG A 197 4.71 21.15 -6.30
C ARG A 197 5.24 22.38 -7.04
N THR A 198 6.48 22.76 -6.73
CA THR A 198 7.21 23.75 -7.53
C THR A 198 7.83 23.07 -8.76
N ASP A 199 7.88 23.77 -9.89
CA ASP A 199 8.43 23.24 -11.15
C ASP A 199 9.79 22.56 -10.95
N ASN A 200 9.94 21.38 -11.55
CA ASN A 200 11.15 20.55 -11.52
C ASN A 200 11.60 20.06 -10.13
N GLN A 201 10.76 20.15 -9.11
CA GLN A 201 11.02 19.50 -7.82
C GLN A 201 10.39 18.10 -7.75
N PRO A 202 10.94 17.18 -6.95
CA PRO A 202 10.28 15.91 -6.64
C PRO A 202 8.91 16.13 -5.98
N LEU A 203 8.02 15.12 -6.07
CA LEU A 203 6.66 15.19 -5.50
C LEU A 203 6.66 15.30 -3.97
N LEU A 204 7.66 14.69 -3.32
CA LEU A 204 7.90 14.73 -1.87
C LEU A 204 9.38 15.00 -1.62
N PRO A 205 9.75 15.50 -0.42
CA PRO A 205 11.15 15.61 -0.03
C PRO A 205 11.93 14.30 -0.21
N ALA A 206 13.24 14.41 -0.44
CA ALA A 206 14.09 13.25 -0.58
C ALA A 206 13.98 12.32 0.64
N TYR A 207 13.90 11.01 0.39
CA TYR A 207 13.75 9.97 1.41
C TYR A 207 12.46 10.06 2.23
N MET A 208 11.43 10.77 1.74
CA MET A 208 10.13 10.86 2.39
C MET A 208 9.04 10.17 1.56
N GLY A 209 8.18 9.41 2.24
CA GLY A 209 7.01 8.79 1.66
C GLY A 209 5.75 9.00 2.50
N LEU A 210 4.63 8.44 2.04
CA LEU A 210 3.36 8.45 2.76
C LEU A 210 2.89 7.02 3.02
N ASN A 211 2.28 6.79 4.18
CA ASN A 211 1.48 5.61 4.49
C ASN A 211 0.01 6.03 4.56
N ILE A 212 -0.82 5.45 3.70
CA ILE A 212 -2.24 5.75 3.59
C ILE A 212 -3.03 4.51 4.01
N ASN A 213 -3.98 4.68 4.92
CA ASN A 213 -4.92 3.63 5.29
C ASN A 213 -6.35 4.12 5.12
N THR A 214 -7.25 3.24 4.70
CA THR A 214 -8.68 3.57 4.52
C THR A 214 -9.53 2.89 5.58
N PRO A 215 -10.64 3.52 6.02
CA PRO A 215 -11.64 2.84 6.83
C PRO A 215 -12.37 1.77 6.00
N GLU A 216 -13.16 0.94 6.67
CA GLU A 216 -14.04 -0.06 6.04
C GLU A 216 -15.04 0.57 5.06
N ASP A 217 -15.71 1.64 5.49
CA ASP A 217 -16.65 2.40 4.67
C ASP A 217 -15.98 3.70 4.20
N ILE A 218 -15.41 3.65 2.99
CA ILE A 218 -14.73 4.79 2.37
C ILE A 218 -15.74 5.89 1.99
N ASP A 219 -16.93 5.50 1.55
CA ASP A 219 -18.00 6.43 1.16
C ASP A 219 -18.54 7.21 2.37
N ALA A 220 -18.66 6.56 3.54
CA ALA A 220 -19.03 7.21 4.79
C ALA A 220 -17.83 7.78 5.56
N SER A 221 -16.65 7.87 4.96
CA SER A 221 -15.46 8.35 5.66
C SER A 221 -15.64 9.77 6.20
N LEU A 222 -15.04 10.03 7.36
CA LEU A 222 -15.00 11.35 8.00
C LEU A 222 -13.99 12.32 7.33
N GLY A 223 -13.45 11.93 6.16
CA GLY A 223 -12.42 12.64 5.43
C GLY A 223 -11.00 12.23 5.80
N TYR A 224 -10.04 13.08 5.41
CA TYR A 224 -8.61 12.85 5.59
C TYR A 224 -8.13 13.33 6.97
N ARG A 225 -7.29 12.53 7.63
CA ARG A 225 -6.63 12.90 8.88
C ARG A 225 -5.14 12.60 8.80
N PHE A 226 -4.30 13.60 9.08
CA PHE A 226 -2.88 13.36 9.30
C PHE A 226 -2.68 12.69 10.67
N THR A 227 -1.86 11.65 10.73
CA THR A 227 -1.68 10.82 11.93
C THR A 227 -0.22 10.49 12.21
N ASP A 228 0.07 10.13 13.45
CA ASP A 228 1.35 9.55 13.84
C ASP A 228 1.35 8.03 13.62
N VAL A 229 2.52 7.47 13.31
CA VAL A 229 2.73 6.02 13.41
C VAL A 229 2.73 5.65 14.89
N GLY A 230 1.59 5.13 15.36
CA GLY A 230 1.39 4.70 16.74
C GLY A 230 2.00 3.34 17.04
N TRP A 231 1.62 2.79 18.18
CA TRP A 231 1.86 1.40 18.53
C TRP A 231 0.63 0.52 18.29
N ASN A 232 -0.55 1.10 18.13
CA ASN A 232 -1.75 0.33 17.85
C ASN A 232 -1.71 -0.29 16.43
N GLY A 233 -1.49 -1.60 16.35
CA GLY A 233 -1.48 -2.38 15.11
C GLY A 233 -2.86 -2.76 14.59
N GLY A 234 -3.85 -1.89 14.74
CA GLY A 234 -5.25 -2.18 14.37
C GLY A 234 -5.95 -3.15 15.34
N GLY A 235 -5.46 -3.26 16.58
CA GLY A 235 -6.00 -4.20 17.55
C GLY A 235 -5.42 -5.62 17.45
N ILE A 236 -4.29 -5.81 16.76
CA ILE A 236 -3.65 -7.12 16.57
C ILE A 236 -2.23 -7.15 17.19
N ALA A 237 -1.93 -8.24 17.91
CA ALA A 237 -0.62 -8.66 18.40
C ALA A 237 -0.08 -9.83 17.57
N LEU A 238 1.15 -9.74 17.04
CA LEU A 238 1.86 -10.92 16.53
C LEU A 238 2.44 -11.74 17.69
N MET A 239 2.29 -13.06 17.61
CA MET A 239 2.83 -13.99 18.62
C MET A 239 3.25 -15.32 18.00
N PHE A 240 4.13 -16.05 18.68
CA PHE A 240 4.39 -17.45 18.35
C PHE A 240 3.36 -18.32 19.06
N VAL A 241 2.73 -19.24 18.31
CA VAL A 241 1.70 -20.15 18.80
C VAL A 241 2.21 -21.58 18.61
N GLU A 242 2.19 -22.38 19.68
CA GLU A 242 2.69 -23.76 19.69
C GLU A 242 1.69 -24.77 19.07
N ASP A 243 0.39 -24.46 19.10
CA ASP A 243 -0.63 -25.17 18.34
C ASP A 243 -1.71 -24.19 17.84
N PHE A 244 -1.75 -23.95 16.53
CA PHE A 244 -2.73 -23.06 15.92
C PHE A 244 -4.18 -23.46 16.18
N SER A 245 -4.46 -24.75 16.41
CA SER A 245 -5.82 -25.22 16.71
C SER A 245 -6.32 -24.86 18.11
N GLU A 246 -5.42 -24.43 19.01
CA GLU A 246 -5.77 -23.98 20.36
C GLU A 246 -6.05 -22.46 20.42
N ASN A 247 -5.79 -21.74 19.32
CA ASN A 247 -6.06 -20.30 19.23
C ASN A 247 -7.37 -20.05 18.45
N GLU A 248 -8.41 -19.60 19.16
CA GLU A 248 -9.74 -19.37 18.58
C GLU A 248 -9.74 -18.33 17.45
N MET A 249 -8.89 -17.31 17.50
CA MET A 249 -8.82 -16.28 16.46
C MET A 249 -8.23 -16.84 15.17
N ILE A 250 -7.17 -17.64 15.26
CA ILE A 250 -6.56 -18.31 14.10
C ILE A 250 -7.55 -19.31 13.51
N VAL A 251 -8.20 -20.13 14.35
CA VAL A 251 -9.23 -21.07 13.88
C VAL A 251 -10.39 -20.35 13.21
N GLY A 252 -10.88 -19.25 13.79
CA GLY A 252 -11.94 -18.42 13.24
C GLY A 252 -11.57 -17.80 11.89
N TYR A 253 -10.35 -17.28 11.75
CA TYR A 253 -9.83 -16.75 10.49
C TYR A 253 -9.83 -17.82 9.38
N PHE A 254 -9.24 -18.99 9.65
CA PHE A 254 -9.23 -20.07 8.65
C PHE A 254 -10.63 -20.60 8.34
N ALA A 255 -11.55 -20.60 9.31
CA ALA A 255 -12.95 -20.96 9.06
C ALA A 255 -13.64 -19.97 8.11
N GLN A 256 -13.39 -18.66 8.26
CA GLN A 256 -13.90 -17.65 7.32
C GLN A 256 -13.32 -17.84 5.91
N VAL A 257 -12.02 -18.13 5.80
CA VAL A 257 -11.39 -18.43 4.50
C VAL A 257 -12.03 -19.66 3.84
N LEU A 258 -12.27 -20.73 4.60
CA LEU A 258 -12.93 -21.94 4.10
C LEU A 258 -14.36 -21.66 3.62
N LEU A 259 -15.10 -20.79 4.32
CA LEU A 259 -16.43 -20.35 3.88
C LEU A 259 -16.37 -19.53 2.59
N ALA A 260 -15.46 -18.55 2.52
CA ALA A 260 -15.30 -17.69 1.36
C ALA A 260 -14.91 -18.47 0.10
N GLN A 261 -14.16 -19.56 0.26
CA GLN A 261 -13.78 -20.48 -0.84
C GLN A 261 -14.86 -21.52 -1.17
N GLY A 262 -15.97 -21.56 -0.44
CA GLY A 262 -17.02 -22.58 -0.59
C GLY A 262 -16.59 -23.99 -0.16
N ALA A 263 -15.50 -24.11 0.60
CA ALA A 263 -14.99 -25.39 1.10
C ALA A 263 -15.80 -25.94 2.28
N ALA A 264 -16.56 -25.09 2.97
CA ALA A 264 -17.48 -25.45 4.05
C ALA A 264 -18.89 -24.88 3.80
N ALA A 265 -19.94 -25.61 4.18
CA ALA A 265 -21.33 -25.20 3.97
C ALA A 265 -21.91 -24.39 5.13
N SER A 266 -21.26 -24.39 6.29
CA SER A 266 -21.66 -23.63 7.49
C SER A 266 -20.44 -23.26 8.33
N MET A 267 -20.60 -22.26 9.22
CA MET A 267 -19.52 -21.86 10.13
C MET A 267 -19.10 -23.00 11.06
N ASP A 268 -20.04 -23.79 11.58
CA ASP A 268 -19.72 -24.94 12.44
C ASP A 268 -18.86 -25.98 11.70
N GLN A 269 -19.22 -26.26 10.44
CA GLN A 269 -18.42 -27.15 9.60
C GLN A 269 -17.03 -26.57 9.34
N ALA A 270 -16.96 -25.26 9.05
CA ALA A 270 -15.71 -24.56 8.78
C ALA A 270 -14.77 -24.56 9.99
N LEU A 271 -15.29 -24.34 11.20
CA LEU A 271 -14.54 -24.38 12.46
C LEU A 271 -13.95 -25.78 12.73
N ILE A 272 -14.73 -26.84 12.50
CA ILE A 272 -14.26 -28.23 12.65
C ILE A 272 -13.13 -28.52 11.65
N MET A 273 -13.32 -28.13 10.39
CA MET A 273 -12.31 -28.32 9.33
C MET A 273 -11.04 -27.53 9.63
N ALA A 274 -11.16 -26.25 9.99
CA ALA A 274 -10.04 -25.39 10.37
C ALA A 274 -9.26 -25.97 11.56
N THR A 275 -9.95 -26.35 12.63
CA THR A 275 -9.34 -26.98 13.82
C THR A 275 -8.55 -28.24 13.43
N GLY A 276 -9.14 -29.12 12.61
CA GLY A 276 -8.48 -30.34 12.13
C GLY A 276 -7.26 -30.05 11.25
N MET A 277 -7.34 -29.04 10.39
CA MET A 277 -6.24 -28.61 9.52
C MET A 277 -5.08 -27.98 10.28
N LEU A 278 -5.36 -27.33 11.42
CA LEU A 278 -4.40 -26.56 12.21
C LEU A 278 -3.74 -27.37 13.33
N ARG A 279 -4.34 -28.49 13.74
CA ARG A 279 -3.86 -29.29 14.88
C ARG A 279 -2.40 -29.70 14.76
N GLY A 280 -1.64 -29.47 15.82
CA GLY A 280 -0.21 -29.80 15.92
C GLY A 280 0.70 -28.95 15.03
N LYS A 281 0.19 -27.88 14.43
CA LYS A 281 0.99 -26.91 13.65
C LYS A 281 1.30 -25.71 14.51
N GLN A 282 2.58 -25.33 14.54
CA GLN A 282 3.09 -24.18 15.28
C GLN A 282 3.65 -23.11 14.33
N GLY A 283 3.75 -21.87 14.80
CA GLY A 283 4.40 -20.79 14.06
C GLY A 283 3.92 -19.41 14.49
N ILE A 284 4.08 -18.44 13.59
CA ILE A 284 3.60 -17.07 13.81
C ILE A 284 2.08 -17.03 13.59
N GLY A 285 1.37 -16.55 14.61
CA GLY A 285 -0.04 -16.26 14.58
C GLY A 285 -0.31 -14.87 15.15
N PHE A 286 -1.57 -14.61 15.49
CA PHE A 286 -1.99 -13.32 16.01
C PHE A 286 -3.08 -13.44 17.08
N ASP A 287 -3.14 -12.45 17.97
CA ASP A 287 -4.18 -12.29 19.00
C ASP A 287 -4.65 -10.82 19.07
N LEU A 288 -5.75 -10.54 19.78
CA LEU A 288 -6.26 -9.18 19.96
C LEU A 288 -5.39 -8.41 20.94
N SER A 289 -4.91 -7.25 20.53
CA SER A 289 -4.15 -6.33 21.39
C SER A 289 -4.13 -4.92 20.83
N ASP A 290 -4.44 -3.93 21.67
CA ASP A 290 -4.26 -2.51 21.35
C ASP A 290 -2.90 -1.96 21.82
N VAL A 291 -2.04 -2.81 22.42
CA VAL A 291 -0.81 -2.45 23.16
C VAL A 291 -0.98 -1.24 24.09
N ASN A 292 -2.21 -1.01 24.56
CA ASN A 292 -2.66 0.18 25.30
C ASN A 292 -2.39 1.54 24.61
N ASP A 293 -2.16 1.58 23.30
CA ASP A 293 -2.08 2.83 22.55
C ASP A 293 -3.47 3.29 22.12
N ARG A 294 -3.99 4.25 22.88
CA ARG A 294 -5.31 4.86 22.71
C ARG A 294 -5.22 6.31 22.26
N ASN A 295 -4.06 6.74 21.76
CA ASN A 295 -3.90 8.09 21.25
C ASN A 295 -4.80 8.28 20.04
N GLU A 296 -5.68 9.27 20.08
CA GLU A 296 -6.61 9.58 18.98
C GLU A 296 -5.90 9.99 17.67
N ASN A 297 -4.63 10.39 17.76
CA ASN A 297 -3.79 10.72 16.62
C ASN A 297 -3.01 9.52 16.06
N ALA A 298 -3.08 8.34 16.70
CA ALA A 298 -2.48 7.12 16.17
C ALA A 298 -3.30 6.62 14.97
N GLU A 299 -2.62 6.24 13.89
CA GLU A 299 -3.26 5.76 12.66
C GLU A 299 -4.28 4.64 12.93
N GLY A 300 -3.96 3.65 13.77
CA GLY A 300 -4.87 2.54 14.06
C GLY A 300 -6.15 2.95 14.80
N VAL A 301 -6.09 4.01 15.61
CA VAL A 301 -7.29 4.55 16.29
C VAL A 301 -8.11 5.40 15.31
N ALA A 302 -7.45 6.23 14.50
CA ALA A 302 -8.13 7.12 13.56
C ALA A 302 -8.83 6.36 12.42
N VAL A 303 -8.19 5.34 11.84
CA VAL A 303 -8.81 4.48 10.80
C VAL A 303 -10.07 3.81 11.34
N LYS A 304 -10.00 3.23 12.55
CA LYS A 304 -11.14 2.60 13.22
C LYS A 304 -12.30 3.57 13.47
N ASN A 305 -11.99 4.85 13.66
CA ASN A 305 -12.99 5.90 13.82
C ASN A 305 -13.55 6.44 12.50
N GLY A 306 -13.20 5.84 11.35
CA GLY A 306 -13.77 6.20 10.05
C GLY A 306 -12.98 7.25 9.26
N TYR A 307 -11.73 7.53 9.63
CA TYR A 307 -10.88 8.46 8.88
C TYR A 307 -10.02 7.73 7.84
N ILE A 308 -9.81 8.38 6.69
CA ILE A 308 -8.69 8.05 5.81
C ILE A 308 -7.45 8.67 6.45
N THR A 309 -6.46 7.86 6.82
CA THR A 309 -5.28 8.36 7.53
C THR A 309 -4.10 8.55 6.61
N ILE A 310 -3.31 9.60 6.85
CA ILE A 310 -2.05 9.86 6.16
C ILE A 310 -0.96 10.05 7.22
N SER A 311 -0.02 9.11 7.29
CA SER A 311 1.20 9.25 8.10
C SER A 311 2.43 9.37 7.18
N THR A 312 3.48 10.04 7.64
CA THR A 312 4.71 10.23 6.87
C THR A 312 5.72 9.14 7.18
N ILE A 313 6.39 8.64 6.14
CA ILE A 313 7.47 7.65 6.24
C ILE A 313 8.79 8.37 6.06
N ASP A 314 9.72 8.16 7.00
CA ASP A 314 11.14 8.48 6.81
C ASP A 314 11.83 7.24 6.25
N GLY A 315 12.51 7.38 5.10
CA GLY A 315 13.25 6.31 4.45
C GLY A 315 14.43 5.78 5.26
N SER A 316 14.78 6.44 6.38
CA SER A 316 15.72 5.94 7.38
C SER A 316 15.01 5.23 8.53
N VAL A 317 15.35 3.96 8.75
CA VAL A 317 14.90 3.18 9.91
C VAL A 317 15.63 3.53 11.22
N GLN A 318 16.59 4.46 11.18
CA GLN A 318 17.37 4.84 12.35
C GLN A 318 16.57 5.74 13.29
N ALA A 319 16.92 5.68 14.57
CA ALA A 319 16.31 6.52 15.58
C ALA A 319 16.41 8.01 15.19
N THR A 320 15.35 8.76 15.46
CA THR A 320 15.33 10.20 15.21
C THR A 320 16.48 10.89 15.94
N ARG A 321 16.93 12.05 15.42
CA ARG A 321 18.01 12.84 16.04
C ARG A 321 17.77 13.13 17.53
N ALA A 322 16.51 13.31 17.94
CA ALA A 322 16.13 13.51 19.33
C ALA A 322 16.43 12.27 20.21
N LYS A 323 16.13 11.06 19.72
CA LYS A 323 16.47 9.80 20.41
C LYS A 323 17.98 9.59 20.47
N VAL A 324 18.72 9.96 19.42
CA VAL A 324 20.19 9.92 19.42
C VAL A 324 20.76 10.86 20.49
N ALA A 325 20.25 12.09 20.60
CA ALA A 325 20.69 13.04 21.63
C ALA A 325 20.43 12.51 23.06
N LEU A 326 19.28 11.88 23.31
CA LEU A 326 18.99 11.22 24.59
C LEU A 326 19.98 10.09 24.89
N THR A 327 20.29 9.26 23.89
CA THR A 327 21.29 8.19 24.02
C THR A 327 22.67 8.76 24.32
N GLN A 328 23.09 9.84 23.65
CA GLN A 328 24.36 10.53 23.91
C GLN A 328 24.43 11.06 25.34
N GLN A 329 23.35 11.64 25.86
CA GLN A 329 23.29 12.09 27.25
C GLN A 329 23.45 10.91 28.23
N ARG A 330 22.77 9.78 27.97
CA ARG A 330 22.80 8.61 28.85
C ARG A 330 24.12 7.84 28.80
N LEU A 331 24.80 7.86 27.66
CA LEU A 331 26.10 7.23 27.44
C LEU A 331 27.26 8.22 27.59
N SER A 332 27.02 9.37 28.23
CA SER A 332 28.06 10.37 28.48
C SER A 332 29.20 9.78 29.32
N GLY A 333 30.44 9.92 28.84
CA GLY A 333 31.64 9.42 29.52
C GLY A 333 32.20 8.09 28.97
N LEU A 334 31.54 7.47 27.98
CA LEU A 334 32.24 6.62 27.00
C LEU A 334 33.14 7.49 26.11
#